data_AF-A0A4X2KY65-F1
#
_entry.id   AF-A0A4X2KY65-F1
#
_cell.length_a   1.000
_cell.length_b   1.000
_cell.length_c   1.000
_cell.angle_alpha   90.00
_cell.angle_beta   90.00
_cell.angle_gamma   90.00
#
_symmetry.space_group_name_H-M   'P 1'
#
loop_
_entity.id
_entity.type
_entity.pdbx_description
1 polymer ?
#
loop_
_entity_poly.entity_id
_entity_poly.type
_entity_poly.pdbx_seq_one_letter_code
_entity_poly.pdbx_strand_id
1 'polypeptide(L)'
;MDSGSHRSLENAGNGTCRDQLAPKTNISKKMVPVHALDMPQEMKKSCPFEKQGEMGSERVKMTKTLKEKQSSELDRAGLKRRTDSEEKPPPLKREARLTELESQLMTLPLPHIPLKNIMDVEMKLVYIDEEDVTYEFVESLVPTDSPATCQAAEMVDSLNAPHFSFLPQIDKWLQVALKDASTCYRQKKYAVAAGQFRTALELCSKGAALGKPFEASAEDISSVASFIETKLVTCYLRMRKPDLALNHAHRSIVLNPAYFRNHLRQATVFRCLGRYSEAARSAMIANYMYWLSGGSEQYVSKLIRLYWQAMIEEALTRAESFSVMYTPFATKVRADKIEKVKEVFTKMHPAYVEYMYTDLQGFHVLPQTVDWSSFPPQQYLLTLGFKNKEDGKFLEKMSSRKLPTFTEHKTPFSPLTREDATRHMETMGKRILPILDVIRSTKLNGSFRACPGVIEKLQYASLLSRLQRVKEQSQVINQAMADLATIPYLQDISQQDAELLQSLMSDAMDTLEGRRNGKERVWNKIQKVGLIEDFLYQLEDSFLKTKKLRTARRQKMKMKRLQSVQQC
;
A
#
# COMPACT_ATOMS: atom_id res chain seq x y z
N MET A 1 -41.12 -49.83 -18.45
CA MET A 1 -40.35 -50.97 -18.99
C MET A 1 -38.96 -51.02 -18.38
N ASP A 2 -38.73 -51.54 -17.17
CA ASP A 2 -39.59 -51.80 -15.99
C ASP A 2 -38.68 -52.26 -14.83
N SER A 3 -39.06 -52.30 -13.55
CA SER A 3 -39.94 -51.45 -12.70
C SER A 3 -39.83 -51.98 -11.26
N GLY A 4 -40.02 -51.12 -10.24
CA GLY A 4 -39.96 -51.51 -8.81
C GLY A 4 -38.91 -50.73 -8.00
N SER A 5 -39.17 -49.77 -7.10
CA SER A 5 -40.38 -49.17 -6.48
C SER A 5 -40.50 -49.43 -4.97
N HIS A 6 -41.03 -48.42 -4.27
CA HIS A 6 -41.31 -48.31 -2.83
C HIS A 6 -40.10 -48.15 -1.88
N ARG A 7 -40.20 -47.36 -0.79
CA ARG A 7 -41.37 -46.61 -0.27
C ARG A 7 -40.95 -45.28 0.37
N SER A 8 -41.80 -44.27 0.24
CA SER A 8 -41.72 -42.99 0.97
C SER A 8 -42.55 -43.04 2.26
N LEU A 9 -42.25 -42.14 3.20
CA LEU A 9 -43.20 -41.74 4.25
C LEU A 9 -42.84 -40.36 4.82
N GLU A 10 -43.64 -39.35 4.50
CA GLU A 10 -43.70 -38.09 5.26
C GLU A 10 -44.59 -38.30 6.48
N ASN A 11 -44.39 -37.51 7.54
CA ASN A 11 -45.43 -37.33 8.56
C ASN A 11 -45.32 -35.95 9.20
N ALA A 12 -46.41 -35.20 9.20
CA ALA A 12 -46.51 -33.88 9.82
C ALA A 12 -47.09 -33.97 11.24
N GLY A 13 -46.69 -33.04 12.12
CA GLY A 13 -47.20 -32.96 13.49
C GLY A 13 -47.34 -31.51 13.94
N ASN A 14 -48.57 -30.97 13.84
CA ASN A 14 -48.89 -29.64 14.37
C ASN A 14 -49.08 -29.69 15.90
N GLY A 15 -48.61 -28.65 16.59
CA GLY A 15 -48.93 -28.36 17.99
C GLY A 15 -48.87 -26.84 18.20
N THR A 16 -49.94 -26.22 18.72
CA THR A 16 -50.11 -24.76 18.74
C THR A 16 -50.69 -24.29 20.08
N CYS A 17 -50.43 -23.02 20.43
CA CYS A 17 -50.84 -22.33 21.66
C CYS A 17 -50.13 -22.80 22.96
N ARG A 18 -50.03 -21.97 24.00
CA ARG A 18 -50.85 -20.77 24.32
C ARG A 18 -50.05 -19.70 25.08
N ASP A 19 -50.29 -18.43 24.79
CA ASP A 19 -49.89 -17.30 25.66
C ASP A 19 -50.66 -17.31 26.99
N GLN A 20 -50.03 -16.83 28.08
CA GLN A 20 -50.49 -15.58 28.72
C GLN A 20 -49.65 -15.10 29.93
N LEU A 21 -49.84 -13.80 30.22
CA LEU A 21 -49.71 -13.11 31.51
C LEU A 21 -48.32 -12.99 32.18
N ALA A 22 -47.81 -11.76 32.16
CA ALA A 22 -46.86 -11.24 33.15
C ALA A 22 -47.60 -10.57 34.32
N PRO A 23 -46.94 -10.39 35.47
CA PRO A 23 -47.20 -9.26 36.37
C PRO A 23 -46.05 -8.25 36.38
N LYS A 24 -46.38 -6.97 36.58
CA LYS A 24 -45.42 -5.90 36.90
C LYS A 24 -45.41 -5.65 38.41
N THR A 25 -44.24 -5.41 39.00
CA THR A 25 -44.12 -4.68 40.27
C THR A 25 -42.82 -3.87 40.33
N ASN A 26 -42.74 -2.92 41.26
CA ASN A 26 -41.91 -1.72 41.14
C ASN A 26 -40.84 -1.58 42.25
N ILE A 27 -39.74 -0.91 41.89
CA ILE A 27 -38.95 0.04 42.70
C ILE A 27 -38.45 -0.42 44.09
N SER A 28 -37.12 -0.44 44.26
CA SER A 28 -36.49 0.27 45.40
C SER A 28 -35.04 0.67 45.10
N LYS A 29 -34.50 1.63 45.87
CA LYS A 29 -33.09 2.05 45.86
C LYS A 29 -32.45 1.71 47.21
N LYS A 30 -31.20 1.22 47.22
CA LYS A 30 -30.15 1.63 48.19
C LYS A 30 -28.78 1.02 47.85
N MET A 31 -27.75 1.44 48.57
CA MET A 31 -26.32 1.17 48.34
C MET A 31 -25.70 0.44 49.54
N VAL A 32 -24.59 -0.30 49.31
CA VAL A 32 -23.46 -0.49 50.25
C VAL A 32 -23.77 -1.39 51.49
N PRO A 33 -22.82 -2.18 52.06
CA PRO A 33 -21.36 -1.98 52.09
C PRO A 33 -20.47 -3.14 51.59
N VAL A 34 -19.17 -2.98 51.86
CA VAL A 34 -18.00 -3.81 51.48
C VAL A 34 -17.44 -4.55 52.72
N HIS A 35 -16.44 -5.43 52.51
CA HIS A 35 -15.63 -6.24 53.45
C HIS A 35 -16.08 -7.72 53.56
N ALA A 36 -15.19 -8.71 53.70
CA ALA A 36 -13.73 -8.64 53.94
C ALA A 36 -12.90 -9.66 53.11
N LEU A 37 -11.64 -9.26 52.84
CA LEU A 37 -10.38 -10.03 52.87
C LEU A 37 -10.40 -11.57 52.77
N ASP A 38 -9.55 -12.11 51.88
CA ASP A 38 -8.27 -12.70 52.34
C ASP A 38 -7.15 -12.49 51.29
N MET A 39 -5.90 -12.31 51.73
CA MET A 39 -4.70 -12.16 50.87
C MET A 39 -3.38 -12.14 51.68
N PRO A 40 -2.48 -13.11 51.46
CA PRO A 40 -1.03 -12.87 51.55
C PRO A 40 -0.25 -13.47 50.34
N GLN A 41 0.90 -12.93 49.92
CA GLN A 41 1.72 -11.86 50.51
C GLN A 41 2.58 -11.13 49.45
N GLU A 42 2.98 -9.88 49.75
CA GLU A 42 3.92 -9.10 48.93
C GLU A 42 5.39 -9.28 49.40
N MET A 43 6.33 -9.20 48.45
CA MET A 43 7.51 -8.32 48.59
C MET A 43 7.59 -7.47 47.30
N LYS A 44 7.37 -6.14 47.30
CA LYS A 44 8.03 -5.01 48.02
C LYS A 44 9.50 -4.86 47.62
N LYS A 45 10.04 -3.67 47.33
CA LYS A 45 9.51 -2.27 47.20
C LYS A 45 10.61 -1.46 46.45
N SER A 46 10.48 -0.20 46.00
CA SER A 46 9.42 0.83 46.07
C SER A 46 9.70 1.97 45.07
N CYS A 47 8.66 2.59 44.51
CA CYS A 47 8.72 3.99 44.06
C CYS A 47 8.39 4.93 45.25
N PRO A 48 8.45 6.27 45.09
CA PRO A 48 7.21 6.93 44.69
C PRO A 48 7.37 8.05 43.66
N PHE A 49 6.23 8.48 43.12
CA PHE A 49 6.06 9.57 42.18
C PHE A 49 5.06 10.56 42.84
N GLU A 50 5.36 11.85 42.89
CA GLU A 50 4.39 12.88 43.29
C GLU A 50 4.29 14.01 42.26
N LYS A 51 3.32 14.91 42.46
CA LYS A 51 2.57 15.56 41.36
C LYS A 51 2.59 17.09 41.40
N GLN A 52 2.32 17.63 40.20
CA GLN A 52 1.64 18.91 39.92
C GLN A 52 2.35 20.24 40.27
N GLY A 53 2.29 21.15 39.29
CA GLY A 53 2.59 22.57 39.39
C GLY A 53 2.23 23.24 38.06
N GLU A 54 1.48 24.33 38.08
CA GLU A 54 1.05 25.06 36.88
C GLU A 54 1.87 26.35 36.66
N MET A 55 1.74 26.91 35.44
CA MET A 55 2.00 28.32 35.10
C MET A 55 3.45 28.84 35.09
N GLY A 56 3.70 29.84 34.23
CA GLY A 56 4.94 30.60 34.18
C GLY A 56 5.34 31.02 32.76
N SER A 57 5.40 32.32 32.49
CA SER A 57 5.88 32.88 31.22
C SER A 57 6.70 34.14 31.48
N GLU A 58 8.00 34.11 31.16
CA GLU A 58 8.87 35.22 30.71
C GLU A 58 10.28 34.60 30.45
N ARG A 59 11.09 34.92 29.42
CA ARG A 59 11.39 36.13 28.63
C ARG A 59 12.46 37.05 29.24
N VAL A 60 13.71 36.59 29.27
CA VAL A 60 14.93 37.42 29.45
C VAL A 60 15.87 37.23 28.24
N LYS A 61 16.76 38.20 28.00
CA LYS A 61 17.65 38.30 26.82
C LYS A 61 19.11 37.92 27.14
N MET A 62 19.90 37.75 26.07
CA MET A 62 21.32 38.17 25.85
C MET A 62 22.09 38.87 27.01
N THR A 63 23.42 38.77 27.15
CA THR A 63 24.49 38.67 26.11
C THR A 63 25.89 38.36 26.72
N LYS A 64 26.79 37.68 25.95
CA LYS A 64 28.28 37.91 25.82
C LYS A 64 29.23 37.80 27.07
N THR A 65 30.56 37.57 27.01
CA THR A 65 31.55 37.12 25.98
C THR A 65 32.97 36.87 26.58
N LEU A 66 33.80 36.07 25.86
CA LEU A 66 35.30 36.13 25.78
C LEU A 66 36.09 35.69 27.05
N LYS A 67 37.40 35.35 27.01
CA LYS A 67 38.55 35.67 26.11
C LYS A 67 39.45 34.41 25.84
N GLU A 68 40.09 34.27 24.66
CA GLU A 68 41.55 34.45 24.32
C GLU A 68 42.58 33.60 25.12
N LYS A 69 43.77 33.16 24.63
CA LYS A 69 44.57 33.35 23.38
C LYS A 69 45.55 32.13 23.23
N GLN A 70 46.46 31.95 22.26
CA GLN A 70 47.17 32.75 21.22
C GLN A 70 47.50 31.79 20.02
N SER A 71 48.29 32.03 18.95
CA SER A 71 49.13 33.10 18.30
C SER A 71 49.16 32.76 16.77
N SER A 72 50.16 32.85 15.87
CA SER A 72 51.25 33.77 15.39
C SER A 72 51.69 33.22 13.99
N GLU A 73 52.39 33.82 13.01
CA GLU A 73 52.74 35.18 12.49
C GLU A 73 53.34 34.97 11.04
N LEU A 74 53.95 35.87 10.23
CA LEU A 74 54.49 37.24 10.30
C LEU A 74 54.52 37.88 8.85
N ASP A 75 55.27 38.98 8.67
CA ASP A 75 55.90 39.61 7.48
C ASP A 75 55.22 39.88 6.11
N ARG A 76 54.74 41.13 5.96
CA ARG A 76 55.28 42.23 5.09
C ARG A 76 55.79 41.96 3.65
N ALA A 77 55.27 42.73 2.68
CA ALA A 77 55.90 43.95 2.07
C ALA A 77 55.38 44.27 0.62
N GLY A 78 55.55 45.52 0.14
CA GLY A 78 55.37 45.93 -1.27
C GLY A 78 54.32 47.04 -1.52
N LEU A 79 54.56 47.98 -2.46
CA LEU A 79 53.71 49.17 -2.66
C LEU A 79 53.84 49.84 -4.05
N LYS A 80 52.76 50.48 -4.54
CA LYS A 80 52.66 51.43 -5.71
C LYS A 80 52.82 50.76 -7.11
N ARG A 81 52.25 51.28 -8.22
CA ARG A 81 51.68 52.62 -8.58
C ARG A 81 50.36 52.49 -9.39
N ARG A 82 49.72 53.63 -9.76
CA ARG A 82 48.44 53.71 -10.52
C ARG A 82 48.61 54.27 -11.95
N THR A 83 47.59 54.02 -12.80
CA THR A 83 46.80 54.99 -13.62
C THR A 83 45.54 54.23 -14.10
N ASP A 84 44.28 54.51 -13.75
CA ASP A 84 43.40 55.72 -13.75
C ASP A 84 42.78 56.07 -15.13
N SER A 85 41.51 56.53 -15.10
CA SER A 85 40.58 56.85 -16.22
C SER A 85 39.86 55.67 -16.93
N GLU A 86 38.57 55.75 -17.33
CA GLU A 86 37.34 56.18 -16.63
C GLU A 86 36.08 55.79 -17.44
N GLU A 87 35.05 55.21 -16.79
CA GLU A 87 33.64 55.67 -16.87
C GLU A 87 32.64 54.77 -16.09
N LYS A 88 31.54 55.40 -15.64
CA LYS A 88 30.37 54.91 -14.87
C LYS A 88 29.39 56.10 -14.76
N PRO A 89 28.09 55.97 -14.38
CA PRO A 89 27.33 54.81 -13.88
C PRO A 89 26.04 54.61 -14.75
N PRO A 90 24.85 54.18 -14.27
CA PRO A 90 24.46 53.41 -13.07
C PRO A 90 23.67 52.10 -13.38
N PRO A 91 23.52 51.19 -12.40
CA PRO A 91 22.71 49.97 -12.56
C PRO A 91 21.21 50.24 -12.33
N LEU A 92 20.33 49.72 -13.20
CA LEU A 92 18.88 49.80 -13.00
C LEU A 92 18.12 48.53 -13.47
N LYS A 93 16.97 48.28 -12.82
CA LYS A 93 15.90 47.32 -13.18
C LYS A 93 16.26 45.84 -13.31
N ARG A 94 16.50 45.27 -12.13
CA ARG A 94 16.32 43.85 -11.76
C ARG A 94 14.83 43.41 -11.81
N GLU A 95 14.12 43.67 -12.91
CA GLU A 95 12.68 43.39 -13.06
C GLU A 95 12.36 42.31 -14.12
N ALA A 96 13.17 42.18 -15.17
CA ALA A 96 12.93 41.23 -16.27
C ALA A 96 13.05 39.72 -15.92
N ARG A 97 13.53 39.36 -14.71
CA ARG A 97 13.77 37.97 -14.29
C ARG A 97 12.67 37.35 -13.41
N LEU A 98 11.53 38.04 -13.22
CA LEU A 98 10.40 37.48 -12.47
C LEU A 98 9.41 36.74 -13.39
N THR A 99 9.10 37.32 -14.55
CA THR A 99 8.12 36.77 -15.52
C THR A 99 8.56 35.42 -16.10
N GLU A 100 9.87 35.23 -16.32
CA GLU A 100 10.43 34.02 -16.94
C GLU A 100 10.28 32.75 -16.05
N LEU A 101 10.09 32.93 -14.74
CA LEU A 101 9.83 31.84 -13.79
C LEU A 101 8.36 31.40 -13.75
N GLU A 102 7.43 32.24 -14.24
CA GLU A 102 6.00 31.94 -14.27
C GLU A 102 5.67 30.88 -15.35
N SER A 103 6.54 30.74 -16.35
CA SER A 103 6.48 29.76 -17.45
C SER A 103 6.75 28.31 -17.04
N GLN A 104 7.35 28.06 -15.87
CA GLN A 104 7.96 26.75 -15.56
C GLN A 104 7.02 25.73 -14.89
N LEU A 105 5.74 26.06 -14.69
CA LEU A 105 4.70 25.10 -14.29
C LEU A 105 4.17 24.30 -15.49
N MET A 106 5.07 23.67 -16.25
CA MET A 106 4.70 22.80 -17.38
C MET A 106 4.20 21.44 -16.90
N THR A 107 2.95 21.38 -16.47
CA THR A 107 2.18 20.13 -16.37
C THR A 107 1.81 19.64 -17.77
N LEU A 108 2.72 18.89 -18.41
CA LEU A 108 2.35 18.13 -19.61
C LEU A 108 1.25 17.11 -19.25
N PRO A 109 0.16 17.01 -20.03
CA PRO A 109 -0.70 15.85 -19.98
C PRO A 109 0.10 14.61 -20.39
N LEU A 110 -0.12 13.48 -19.71
CA LEU A 110 0.53 12.22 -20.01
C LEU A 110 0.20 11.80 -21.46
N PRO A 111 1.20 11.60 -22.35
CA PRO A 111 0.96 11.44 -23.79
C PRO A 111 0.41 10.06 -24.11
N HIS A 112 -0.91 10.01 -24.39
CA HIS A 112 -1.70 8.79 -24.57
C HIS A 112 -1.00 7.67 -25.35
N ILE A 113 -0.76 6.55 -24.66
CA ILE A 113 -0.10 5.37 -25.22
C ILE A 113 -1.14 4.46 -25.92
N PRO A 114 -1.03 4.21 -27.24
CA PRO A 114 -1.96 3.35 -27.95
C PRO A 114 -1.93 1.90 -27.45
N LEU A 115 -3.11 1.27 -27.35
CA LEU A 115 -3.27 -0.13 -26.90
C LEU A 115 -2.36 -1.13 -27.64
N LYS A 116 -2.05 -0.88 -28.92
CA LYS A 116 -1.10 -1.68 -29.71
C LYS A 116 0.29 -1.78 -29.04
N ASN A 117 0.78 -0.69 -28.46
CA ASN A 117 2.08 -0.62 -27.80
C ASN A 117 2.03 -1.37 -26.45
N ILE A 118 0.90 -1.27 -25.74
CA ILE A 118 0.65 -2.04 -24.50
C ILE A 118 0.67 -3.54 -24.80
N MET A 119 0.00 -3.99 -25.86
CA MET A 119 -0.02 -5.39 -26.29
C MET A 119 1.36 -5.89 -26.76
N ASP A 120 2.17 -5.04 -27.38
CA ASP A 120 3.57 -5.35 -27.71
C ASP A 120 4.43 -5.56 -26.45
N VAL A 121 4.29 -4.71 -25.42
CA VAL A 121 4.92 -4.94 -24.10
C VAL A 121 4.49 -6.27 -23.48
N GLU A 122 3.20 -6.62 -23.53
CA GLU A 122 2.73 -7.92 -22.99
C GLU A 122 3.32 -9.10 -23.75
N MET A 123 3.34 -9.05 -25.09
CA MET A 123 3.97 -10.07 -25.91
C MET A 123 5.47 -10.22 -25.62
N LYS A 124 6.15 -9.11 -25.30
CA LYS A 124 7.60 -9.05 -25.04
C LYS A 124 8.01 -9.39 -23.62
N LEU A 125 7.16 -9.19 -22.60
CA LEU A 125 7.53 -9.37 -21.18
C LEU A 125 6.59 -10.27 -20.36
N VAL A 126 5.30 -10.32 -20.70
CA VAL A 126 4.28 -11.03 -19.88
C VAL A 126 4.10 -12.46 -20.38
N TYR A 127 4.02 -12.62 -21.70
CA TYR A 127 3.82 -13.89 -22.37
C TYR A 127 5.11 -14.53 -22.91
N ILE A 128 6.29 -14.05 -22.50
CA ILE A 128 7.54 -14.81 -22.67
C ILE A 128 7.27 -16.21 -22.11
N ASP A 129 7.49 -17.22 -22.92
CA ASP A 129 7.67 -18.56 -22.34
C ASP A 129 9.05 -18.54 -21.72
N GLU A 130 9.15 -18.30 -20.42
CA GLU A 130 10.36 -18.68 -19.68
C GLU A 130 10.65 -20.13 -20.06
N GLU A 131 11.81 -20.39 -20.67
CA GLU A 131 12.35 -21.73 -20.68
C GLU A 131 12.42 -22.20 -19.22
N ASP A 132 12.18 -23.49 -19.02
CA ASP A 132 11.89 -24.03 -17.69
C ASP A 132 13.00 -23.61 -16.72
N VAL A 133 12.64 -23.17 -15.49
CA VAL A 133 13.62 -22.81 -14.44
C VAL A 133 14.71 -23.87 -14.47
N THR A 134 15.97 -23.46 -14.62
CA THR A 134 17.03 -24.32 -15.20
C THR A 134 17.41 -25.48 -14.28
N TYR A 135 16.56 -26.50 -14.25
CA TYR A 135 16.67 -27.71 -13.46
C TYR A 135 17.68 -28.65 -14.13
N GLU A 136 18.97 -28.30 -14.02
CA GLU A 136 20.07 -29.15 -14.44
C GLU A 136 20.08 -30.45 -13.62
N PHE A 137 19.42 -31.47 -14.15
CA PHE A 137 19.45 -32.83 -13.60
C PHE A 137 19.88 -33.82 -14.67
N VAL A 138 21.19 -34.08 -14.67
CA VAL A 138 21.83 -35.31 -15.12
C VAL A 138 21.91 -35.50 -16.65
N GLU A 139 22.88 -34.84 -17.29
CA GLU A 139 23.74 -35.56 -18.25
C GLU A 139 24.78 -36.37 -17.47
N SER A 140 24.44 -37.60 -17.09
CA SER A 140 25.41 -38.60 -16.62
C SER A 140 26.16 -39.20 -17.81
N LEU A 141 26.87 -38.37 -18.56
CA LEU A 141 27.86 -38.84 -19.52
C LEU A 141 29.06 -39.39 -18.74
N VAL A 142 29.24 -40.71 -18.84
CA VAL A 142 30.30 -41.45 -18.14
C VAL A 142 31.67 -40.93 -18.59
N PRO A 143 32.52 -40.41 -17.67
CA PRO A 143 33.91 -40.16 -17.96
C PRO A 143 34.67 -41.49 -17.94
N THR A 144 35.06 -41.97 -19.10
CA THR A 144 35.95 -43.13 -19.21
C THR A 144 37.38 -42.73 -18.83
N ASP A 145 37.89 -43.40 -17.79
CA ASP A 145 39.30 -43.59 -17.43
C ASP A 145 40.25 -42.41 -17.14
N SER A 146 40.82 -42.51 -15.94
CA SER A 146 42.23 -42.23 -15.57
C SER A 146 42.67 -40.81 -15.15
N PRO A 147 43.74 -40.70 -14.32
CA PRO A 147 43.86 -39.60 -13.36
C PRO A 147 45.11 -38.72 -13.50
N ALA A 148 45.08 -37.52 -12.89
CA ALA A 148 46.26 -36.68 -12.68
C ALA A 148 46.24 -35.96 -11.31
N THR A 149 47.41 -35.89 -10.69
CA THR A 149 47.71 -35.46 -9.31
C THR A 149 47.62 -33.93 -9.08
N CYS A 150 47.58 -33.55 -7.80
CA CYS A 150 47.81 -32.23 -7.18
C CYS A 150 48.89 -31.33 -7.87
N GLN A 151 49.01 -30.00 -7.62
CA GLN A 151 48.83 -29.29 -6.34
C GLN A 151 48.83 -27.74 -6.47
N ALA A 152 48.21 -27.05 -5.50
CA ALA A 152 48.51 -25.70 -4.94
C ALA A 152 48.56 -24.38 -5.79
N ALA A 153 47.70 -23.44 -5.34
CA ALA A 153 48.00 -22.04 -4.93
C ALA A 153 47.79 -20.82 -5.88
N GLU A 154 47.01 -19.86 -5.34
CA GLU A 154 47.00 -18.38 -5.48
C GLU A 154 46.83 -17.70 -6.86
N MET A 155 45.65 -17.07 -7.06
CA MET A 155 45.52 -15.61 -7.25
C MET A 155 44.06 -15.11 -7.17
N VAL A 156 43.81 -14.21 -6.20
CA VAL A 156 42.89 -13.04 -6.11
C VAL A 156 41.61 -12.92 -6.97
N ASP A 157 40.58 -12.39 -6.30
CA ASP A 157 39.31 -11.78 -6.76
C ASP A 157 38.21 -12.64 -7.43
N SER A 158 37.06 -12.66 -6.76
CA SER A 158 35.74 -12.88 -7.33
C SER A 158 34.70 -12.19 -6.43
N LEU A 159 33.88 -11.31 -7.00
CA LEU A 159 32.90 -10.50 -6.27
C LEU A 159 31.74 -11.38 -5.76
N ASN A 160 31.51 -11.39 -4.46
CA ASN A 160 30.40 -12.10 -3.82
C ASN A 160 29.04 -11.47 -4.17
N ALA A 161 28.44 -11.92 -5.26
CA ALA A 161 26.98 -11.93 -5.40
C ALA A 161 26.39 -12.97 -4.41
N PRO A 162 25.14 -12.81 -3.93
CA PRO A 162 24.51 -13.81 -3.08
C PRO A 162 24.38 -15.16 -3.81
N HIS A 163 24.79 -16.24 -3.13
CA HIS A 163 24.86 -17.59 -3.69
C HIS A 163 23.47 -18.14 -4.11
N PHE A 164 23.21 -18.19 -5.42
CA PHE A 164 22.21 -19.09 -6.01
C PHE A 164 22.91 -20.36 -6.51
N SER A 165 23.31 -21.24 -5.59
CA SER A 165 24.08 -22.47 -5.90
C SER A 165 23.47 -23.75 -5.33
N PHE A 166 22.14 -23.78 -5.16
CA PHE A 166 21.34 -24.99 -4.97
C PHE A 166 20.06 -24.86 -5.80
N LEU A 167 19.73 -25.89 -6.59
CA LEU A 167 18.49 -25.95 -7.36
C LEU A 167 17.46 -26.84 -6.64
N PRO A 168 16.15 -26.54 -6.70
CA PRO A 168 15.11 -27.36 -6.11
C PRO A 168 15.18 -28.81 -6.60
N GLN A 169 15.27 -29.80 -5.69
CA GLN A 169 15.26 -31.21 -6.07
C GLN A 169 13.84 -31.66 -6.43
N ILE A 170 13.49 -31.52 -7.70
CA ILE A 170 12.16 -31.87 -8.20
C ILE A 170 12.02 -33.38 -8.45
N ASP A 171 10.90 -33.95 -8.00
CA ASP A 171 10.52 -35.33 -8.31
C ASP A 171 10.19 -35.52 -9.81
N LYS A 172 10.47 -36.71 -10.33
CA LYS A 172 10.34 -37.06 -11.76
C LYS A 172 8.92 -36.86 -12.29
N TRP A 173 7.88 -37.11 -11.50
CA TRP A 173 6.49 -36.91 -11.93
C TRP A 173 6.16 -35.42 -12.06
N LEU A 174 6.68 -34.57 -11.16
CA LEU A 174 6.53 -33.13 -11.25
C LEU A 174 7.32 -32.57 -12.44
N GLN A 175 8.55 -33.05 -12.67
CA GLN A 175 9.37 -32.65 -13.84
C GLN A 175 8.67 -32.97 -15.17
N VAL A 176 8.09 -34.18 -15.30
CA VAL A 176 7.33 -34.59 -16.50
C VAL A 176 6.08 -33.72 -16.67
N ALA A 177 5.28 -33.51 -15.61
CA ALA A 177 4.08 -32.68 -15.69
C ALA A 177 4.38 -31.22 -16.10
N LEU A 178 5.48 -30.64 -15.62
CA LEU A 178 5.96 -29.32 -16.04
C LEU A 178 6.36 -29.31 -17.52
N LYS A 179 7.16 -30.28 -17.97
CA LYS A 179 7.64 -30.37 -19.37
C LYS A 179 6.49 -30.57 -20.36
N ASP A 180 5.50 -31.39 -20.00
CA ASP A 180 4.29 -31.60 -20.81
C ASP A 180 3.41 -30.35 -20.85
N ALA A 181 3.30 -29.61 -19.74
CA ALA A 181 2.57 -28.35 -19.67
C ALA A 181 3.23 -27.25 -20.52
N SER A 182 4.56 -27.06 -20.41
CA SER A 182 5.35 -26.16 -21.24
C SER A 182 5.25 -26.54 -22.73
N THR A 183 5.32 -27.83 -23.06
CA THR A 183 5.13 -28.34 -24.43
C THR A 183 3.72 -28.03 -24.96
N CYS A 184 2.67 -28.23 -24.15
CA CYS A 184 1.30 -27.86 -24.53
C CYS A 184 1.13 -26.35 -24.71
N TYR A 185 1.79 -25.53 -23.88
CA TYR A 185 1.78 -24.06 -24.01
C TYR A 185 2.44 -23.59 -25.31
N ARG A 186 3.61 -24.14 -25.67
CA ARG A 186 4.31 -23.89 -26.95
C ARG A 186 3.45 -24.33 -28.15
N GLN A 187 2.76 -25.46 -28.04
CA GLN A 187 1.77 -25.92 -29.04
C GLN A 187 0.45 -25.11 -29.05
N LYS A 188 0.34 -24.02 -28.29
CA LYS A 188 -0.85 -23.16 -28.15
C LYS A 188 -2.09 -23.88 -27.58
N LYS A 189 -1.92 -25.07 -27.01
CA LYS A 189 -2.97 -25.87 -26.36
C LYS A 189 -3.21 -25.39 -24.92
N TYR A 190 -3.48 -24.09 -24.76
CA TYR A 190 -3.47 -23.40 -23.45
C TYR A 190 -4.41 -24.01 -22.40
N ALA A 191 -5.54 -24.58 -22.82
CA ALA A 191 -6.46 -25.29 -21.91
C ALA A 191 -5.86 -26.60 -21.36
N VAL A 192 -5.10 -27.33 -22.17
CA VAL A 192 -4.40 -28.57 -21.77
C VAL A 192 -3.19 -28.21 -20.89
N ALA A 193 -2.43 -27.18 -21.28
CA ALA A 193 -1.34 -26.65 -20.47
C ALA A 193 -1.82 -26.21 -19.06
N ALA A 194 -2.94 -25.48 -18.98
CA ALA A 194 -3.54 -25.10 -17.69
C ALA A 194 -4.05 -26.31 -16.88
N GLY A 195 -4.42 -27.42 -17.54
CA GLY A 195 -4.69 -28.70 -16.87
C GLY A 195 -3.43 -29.28 -16.25
N GLN A 196 -2.38 -29.48 -17.05
CA GLN A 196 -1.12 -30.07 -16.59
C GLN A 196 -0.40 -29.20 -15.54
N PHE A 197 -0.42 -27.87 -15.66
CA PHE A 197 0.11 -26.99 -14.61
C PHE A 197 -0.71 -27.09 -13.29
N ARG A 198 -2.02 -27.37 -13.31
CA ARG A 198 -2.75 -27.69 -12.06
C ARG A 198 -2.29 -29.00 -11.45
N THR A 199 -2.10 -30.04 -12.27
CA THR A 199 -1.57 -31.34 -11.81
C THR A 199 -0.15 -31.18 -11.23
N ALA A 200 0.71 -30.37 -11.84
CA ALA A 200 2.00 -29.98 -11.29
C ALA A 200 1.87 -29.23 -9.95
N LEU A 201 0.91 -28.31 -9.81
CA LEU A 201 0.64 -27.60 -8.55
C LEU A 201 0.18 -28.56 -7.43
N GLU A 202 -0.68 -29.53 -7.77
CA GLU A 202 -1.12 -30.56 -6.83
C GLU A 202 0.04 -31.47 -6.40
N LEU A 203 0.89 -31.90 -7.33
CA LEU A 203 2.11 -32.66 -7.02
C LEU A 203 3.04 -31.86 -6.10
N CYS A 204 3.30 -30.58 -6.43
CA CYS A 204 4.08 -29.66 -5.61
C CYS A 204 3.50 -29.55 -4.18
N SER A 205 2.17 -29.43 -4.04
CA SER A 205 1.48 -29.36 -2.75
C SER A 205 1.54 -30.67 -1.92
N LYS A 206 1.82 -31.80 -2.57
CA LYS A 206 2.02 -33.12 -1.96
C LYS A 206 3.50 -33.40 -1.63
N GLY A 207 4.38 -32.42 -1.80
CA GLY A 207 5.82 -32.52 -1.51
C GLY A 207 6.70 -32.95 -2.70
N ALA A 208 6.17 -33.03 -3.92
CA ALA A 208 6.96 -33.44 -5.11
C ALA A 208 8.06 -32.44 -5.51
N ALA A 209 8.12 -31.26 -4.89
CA ALA A 209 9.22 -30.29 -5.05
C ALA A 209 10.38 -30.51 -4.05
N LEU A 210 10.31 -31.52 -3.18
CA LEU A 210 11.29 -31.75 -2.11
C LEU A 210 12.42 -32.71 -2.50
N GLY A 211 12.14 -33.72 -3.32
CA GLY A 211 13.08 -34.79 -3.69
C GLY A 211 13.36 -35.76 -2.53
N LYS A 212 13.94 -35.24 -1.45
CA LYS A 212 13.94 -35.84 -0.11
C LYS A 212 13.05 -34.98 0.81
N PRO A 213 12.03 -35.52 1.51
CA PRO A 213 11.06 -34.73 2.28
C PRO A 213 11.60 -33.85 3.44
N PHE A 214 12.90 -33.88 3.73
CA PHE A 214 13.51 -33.25 4.91
C PHE A 214 14.74 -32.36 4.60
N GLU A 215 15.13 -32.19 3.33
CA GLU A 215 16.37 -31.45 2.97
C GLU A 215 16.15 -30.18 2.12
N ALA A 216 15.10 -30.10 1.29
CA ALA A 216 14.82 -28.91 0.47
C ALA A 216 14.20 -27.75 1.28
N SER A 217 14.51 -26.50 0.91
CA SER A 217 14.06 -25.34 1.68
C SER A 217 12.61 -24.95 1.39
N ALA A 218 11.97 -24.24 2.33
CA ALA A 218 10.64 -23.67 2.09
C ALA A 218 10.61 -22.61 0.97
N GLU A 219 11.76 -21.99 0.67
CA GLU A 219 11.94 -21.02 -0.41
C GLU A 219 11.97 -21.71 -1.78
N ASP A 220 12.65 -22.86 -1.90
CA ASP A 220 12.64 -23.70 -3.10
C ASP A 220 11.22 -24.11 -3.51
N ILE A 221 10.45 -24.64 -2.55
CA ILE A 221 9.05 -25.05 -2.77
C ILE A 221 8.21 -23.84 -3.20
N SER A 222 8.41 -22.69 -2.56
CA SER A 222 7.68 -21.45 -2.87
C SER A 222 8.04 -20.91 -4.25
N SER A 223 9.30 -21.04 -4.68
CA SER A 223 9.78 -20.70 -6.02
C SER A 223 9.14 -21.61 -7.09
N VAL A 224 9.15 -22.93 -6.90
CA VAL A 224 8.50 -23.91 -7.80
C VAL A 224 6.98 -23.68 -7.87
N ALA A 225 6.33 -23.47 -6.73
CA ALA A 225 4.90 -23.17 -6.68
C ALA A 225 4.58 -21.84 -7.37
N SER A 226 5.37 -20.78 -7.14
CA SER A 226 5.22 -19.50 -7.84
C SER A 226 5.39 -19.64 -9.35
N PHE A 227 6.35 -20.44 -9.82
CA PHE A 227 6.55 -20.73 -11.24
C PHE A 227 5.30 -21.36 -11.86
N ILE A 228 4.69 -22.35 -11.18
CA ILE A 228 3.47 -23.00 -11.65
C ILE A 228 2.27 -22.02 -11.66
N GLU A 229 2.09 -21.24 -10.59
CA GLU A 229 1.04 -20.22 -10.48
C GLU A 229 1.17 -19.15 -11.58
N THR A 230 2.39 -18.70 -11.87
CA THR A 230 2.65 -17.66 -12.89
C THR A 230 2.49 -18.20 -14.33
N LYS A 231 2.81 -19.47 -14.59
CA LYS A 231 2.48 -20.17 -15.85
C LYS A 231 0.97 -20.40 -16.00
N LEU A 232 0.24 -20.66 -14.91
CA LEU A 232 -1.23 -20.71 -14.93
C LEU A 232 -1.83 -19.36 -15.34
N VAL A 233 -1.31 -18.25 -14.81
CA VAL A 233 -1.71 -16.88 -15.22
C VAL A 233 -1.55 -16.66 -16.72
N THR A 234 -0.39 -16.98 -17.31
CA THR A 234 -0.19 -16.79 -18.76
C THR A 234 -1.13 -17.67 -19.59
N CYS A 235 -1.41 -18.91 -19.17
CA CYS A 235 -2.39 -19.78 -19.82
C CYS A 235 -3.80 -19.16 -19.84
N TYR A 236 -4.33 -18.70 -18.69
CA TYR A 236 -5.68 -18.14 -18.65
C TYR A 236 -5.77 -16.79 -19.38
N LEU A 237 -4.73 -15.96 -19.34
CA LEU A 237 -4.66 -14.72 -20.12
C LEU A 237 -4.68 -15.02 -21.63
N ARG A 238 -3.89 -16.01 -22.11
CA ARG A 238 -3.95 -16.50 -23.50
C ARG A 238 -5.34 -17.04 -23.87
N MET A 239 -6.06 -17.64 -22.92
CA MET A 239 -7.46 -18.10 -23.07
C MET A 239 -8.52 -16.99 -22.92
N ARG A 240 -8.13 -15.72 -22.70
CA ARG A 240 -9.01 -14.58 -22.41
C ARG A 240 -9.92 -14.79 -21.18
N LYS A 241 -9.41 -15.43 -20.12
CA LYS A 241 -10.13 -15.70 -18.85
C LYS A 241 -9.44 -15.04 -17.64
N PRO A 242 -9.36 -13.70 -17.58
CA PRO A 242 -8.64 -13.00 -16.52
C PRO A 242 -9.20 -13.27 -15.10
N ASP A 243 -10.49 -13.54 -14.96
CA ASP A 243 -11.11 -13.92 -13.67
C ASP A 243 -10.52 -15.19 -13.05
N LEU A 244 -10.10 -16.15 -13.89
CA LEU A 244 -9.41 -17.35 -13.44
C LEU A 244 -7.94 -17.03 -13.10
N ALA A 245 -7.31 -16.16 -13.89
CA ALA A 245 -5.93 -15.73 -13.68
C ALA A 245 -5.73 -14.97 -12.35
N LEU A 246 -6.73 -14.21 -11.90
CA LEU A 246 -6.60 -13.26 -10.77
C LEU A 246 -6.08 -13.90 -9.48
N ASN A 247 -6.68 -15.00 -9.02
CA ASN A 247 -6.24 -15.66 -7.79
C ASN A 247 -4.85 -16.29 -7.93
N HIS A 248 -4.50 -16.81 -9.11
CA HIS A 248 -3.16 -17.33 -9.39
C HIS A 248 -2.09 -16.21 -9.41
N ALA A 249 -2.44 -15.03 -9.94
CA ALA A 249 -1.56 -13.86 -9.95
C ALA A 249 -1.36 -13.23 -8.55
N HIS A 250 -2.30 -13.42 -7.63
CA HIS A 250 -2.08 -13.09 -6.22
C HIS A 250 -1.20 -14.14 -5.54
N ARG A 251 -1.47 -15.43 -5.77
CA ARG A 251 -0.72 -16.55 -5.18
C ARG A 251 0.75 -16.57 -5.60
N SER A 252 1.07 -16.31 -6.88
CA SER A 252 2.47 -16.23 -7.33
C SER A 252 3.26 -15.11 -6.63
N ILE A 253 2.64 -13.97 -6.33
CA ILE A 253 3.29 -12.88 -5.56
C ILE A 253 3.42 -13.22 -4.08
N VAL A 254 2.45 -13.91 -3.47
CA VAL A 254 2.58 -14.38 -2.08
C VAL A 254 3.71 -15.40 -1.93
N LEU A 255 3.96 -16.22 -2.95
CA LEU A 255 4.99 -17.27 -2.98
C LEU A 255 6.37 -16.76 -3.44
N ASN A 256 6.42 -15.78 -4.36
CA ASN A 256 7.65 -15.07 -4.73
C ASN A 256 7.33 -13.58 -5.01
N PRO A 257 7.40 -12.72 -3.98
CA PRO A 257 7.12 -11.29 -4.08
C PRO A 257 8.27 -10.49 -4.71
N ALA A 258 9.49 -11.03 -4.77
CA ALA A 258 10.63 -10.37 -5.41
C ALA A 258 10.57 -10.46 -6.95
N TYR A 259 9.95 -11.51 -7.51
CA TYR A 259 9.99 -11.74 -8.95
C TYR A 259 9.12 -10.76 -9.76
N PHE A 260 9.77 -9.79 -10.41
CA PHE A 260 9.10 -8.68 -11.10
C PHE A 260 8.04 -9.10 -12.15
N ARG A 261 8.20 -10.25 -12.80
CA ARG A 261 7.23 -10.73 -13.80
C ARG A 261 5.92 -11.21 -13.17
N ASN A 262 5.92 -11.61 -11.89
CA ASN A 262 4.66 -11.90 -11.18
C ASN A 262 3.81 -10.63 -11.05
N HIS A 263 4.43 -9.50 -10.67
CA HIS A 263 3.80 -8.19 -10.62
C HIS A 263 3.32 -7.71 -11.99
N LEU A 264 4.11 -7.89 -13.05
CA LEU A 264 3.72 -7.50 -14.41
C LEU A 264 2.59 -8.38 -14.99
N ARG A 265 2.59 -9.68 -14.67
CA ARG A 265 1.48 -10.61 -14.99
C ARG A 265 0.21 -10.22 -14.23
N GLN A 266 0.32 -9.85 -12.95
CA GLN A 266 -0.80 -9.30 -12.19
C GLN A 266 -1.33 -7.98 -12.81
N ALA A 267 -0.44 -7.08 -13.24
CA ALA A 267 -0.82 -5.84 -13.92
C ALA A 267 -1.64 -6.12 -15.20
N THR A 268 -1.25 -7.15 -15.96
CA THR A 268 -2.00 -7.58 -17.16
C THR A 268 -3.36 -8.18 -16.81
N VAL A 269 -3.48 -8.96 -15.74
CA VAL A 269 -4.79 -9.44 -15.27
C VAL A 269 -5.67 -8.26 -14.86
N PHE A 270 -5.16 -7.32 -14.07
CA PHE A 270 -5.90 -6.12 -13.67
C PHE A 270 -6.34 -5.28 -14.89
N ARG A 271 -5.46 -5.04 -15.88
CA ARG A 271 -5.83 -4.37 -17.13
C ARG A 271 -6.95 -5.10 -17.87
N CYS A 272 -6.88 -6.43 -17.96
CA CYS A 272 -7.93 -7.24 -18.60
C CYS A 272 -9.27 -7.25 -17.84
N LEU A 273 -9.28 -6.84 -16.57
CA LEU A 273 -10.49 -6.65 -15.74
C LEU A 273 -10.95 -5.19 -15.65
N GLY A 274 -10.30 -4.25 -16.36
CA GLY A 274 -10.61 -2.81 -16.28
C GLY A 274 -10.14 -2.13 -14.99
N ARG A 275 -9.24 -2.78 -14.23
CA ARG A 275 -8.76 -2.35 -12.91
C ARG A 275 -7.44 -1.58 -13.01
N TYR A 276 -7.49 -0.45 -13.73
CA TYR A 276 -6.30 0.25 -14.21
C TYR A 276 -5.44 0.88 -13.10
N SER A 277 -6.05 1.34 -12.01
CA SER A 277 -5.32 1.89 -10.85
C SER A 277 -4.43 0.82 -10.20
N GLU A 278 -4.96 -0.38 -10.00
CA GLU A 278 -4.21 -1.51 -9.47
C GLU A 278 -3.19 -2.03 -10.50
N ALA A 279 -3.54 -2.05 -11.79
CA ALA A 279 -2.58 -2.39 -12.86
C ALA A 279 -1.38 -1.43 -12.88
N ALA A 280 -1.61 -0.13 -12.71
CA ALA A 280 -0.56 0.87 -12.61
C ALA A 280 0.33 0.65 -11.38
N ARG A 281 -0.25 0.33 -10.20
CA ARG A 281 0.56 -0.01 -9.01
C ARG A 281 1.40 -1.27 -9.24
N SER A 282 0.84 -2.35 -9.78
CA SER A 282 1.59 -3.58 -10.02
C SER A 282 2.68 -3.39 -11.08
N ALA A 283 2.47 -2.52 -12.08
CA ALA A 283 3.50 -2.14 -13.05
C ALA A 283 4.62 -1.27 -12.45
N MET A 284 4.29 -0.33 -11.55
CA MET A 284 5.29 0.42 -10.76
C MET A 284 6.16 -0.52 -9.93
N ILE A 285 5.52 -1.45 -9.21
CA ILE A 285 6.21 -2.44 -8.38
C ILE A 285 7.07 -3.35 -9.26
N ALA A 286 6.58 -3.82 -10.41
CA ALA A 286 7.39 -4.58 -11.36
C ALA A 286 8.65 -3.81 -11.82
N ASN A 287 8.54 -2.51 -12.12
CA ASN A 287 9.71 -1.71 -12.51
C ASN A 287 10.70 -1.51 -11.36
N TYR A 288 10.24 -1.50 -10.10
CA TYR A 288 11.09 -1.36 -8.92
C TYR A 288 11.77 -2.69 -8.54
N MET A 289 11.01 -3.79 -8.50
CA MET A 289 11.54 -5.14 -8.27
C MET A 289 12.57 -5.55 -9.33
N TYR A 290 12.34 -5.21 -10.60
CA TYR A 290 13.30 -5.46 -11.67
C TYR A 290 14.67 -4.85 -11.37
N TRP A 291 14.69 -3.61 -10.89
CA TRP A 291 15.92 -2.93 -10.49
C TRP A 291 16.53 -3.49 -9.19
N LEU A 292 15.72 -3.77 -8.17
CA LEU A 292 16.19 -4.40 -6.92
C LEU A 292 16.86 -5.76 -7.16
N SER A 293 16.38 -6.54 -8.12
CA SER A 293 17.00 -7.81 -8.55
C SER A 293 18.24 -7.63 -9.44
N GLY A 294 18.85 -6.44 -9.49
CA GLY A 294 20.03 -6.15 -10.30
C GLY A 294 19.77 -5.97 -11.80
N GLY A 295 18.50 -5.80 -12.21
CA GLY A 295 18.09 -5.67 -13.61
C GLY A 295 18.65 -4.42 -14.29
N SER A 296 19.70 -4.60 -15.08
CA SER A 296 20.44 -3.53 -15.77
C SER A 296 19.96 -3.24 -17.20
N GLU A 297 19.09 -4.08 -17.79
CA GLU A 297 18.59 -3.86 -19.15
C GLU A 297 17.63 -2.67 -19.18
N GLN A 298 18.15 -1.53 -19.64
CA GLN A 298 17.33 -0.33 -19.85
C GLN A 298 16.11 -0.61 -20.74
N TYR A 299 16.18 -1.59 -21.65
CA TYR A 299 15.07 -1.99 -22.52
C TYR A 299 13.87 -2.52 -21.73
N VAL A 300 14.08 -3.47 -20.81
CA VAL A 300 13.01 -4.02 -19.97
C VAL A 300 12.38 -2.92 -19.11
N SER A 301 13.18 -2.09 -18.45
CA SER A 301 12.64 -0.96 -17.67
C SER A 301 11.93 0.09 -18.53
N LYS A 302 12.38 0.36 -19.77
CA LYS A 302 11.66 1.25 -20.71
C LYS A 302 10.28 0.68 -21.06
N LEU A 303 10.17 -0.63 -21.33
CA LEU A 303 8.90 -1.29 -21.60
C LEU A 303 7.95 -1.32 -20.39
N ILE A 304 8.46 -1.60 -19.18
CA ILE A 304 7.61 -1.59 -17.96
C ILE A 304 7.14 -0.17 -17.63
N ARG A 305 8.00 0.85 -17.76
CA ARG A 305 7.60 2.26 -17.56
C ARG A 305 6.55 2.71 -18.57
N LEU A 306 6.65 2.29 -19.83
CA LEU A 306 5.62 2.52 -20.85
C LEU A 306 4.28 1.88 -20.45
N TYR A 307 4.30 0.63 -19.95
CA TYR A 307 3.09 -0.04 -19.45
C TYR A 307 2.48 0.70 -18.25
N TRP A 308 3.30 1.05 -17.27
CA TRP A 308 2.89 1.78 -16.07
C TRP A 308 2.26 3.14 -16.41
N GLN A 309 2.87 3.91 -17.31
CA GLN A 309 2.30 5.17 -17.81
C GLN A 309 0.90 4.95 -18.39
N ALA A 310 0.75 3.98 -19.30
CA ALA A 310 -0.53 3.71 -19.96
C ALA A 310 -1.63 3.31 -18.97
N MET A 311 -1.27 2.62 -17.88
CA MET A 311 -2.23 2.27 -16.82
C MET A 311 -2.61 3.47 -15.94
N ILE A 312 -1.70 4.43 -15.71
CA ILE A 312 -2.06 5.70 -15.05
C ILE A 312 -3.02 6.49 -15.96
N GLU A 313 -2.67 6.66 -17.24
CA GLU A 313 -3.51 7.39 -18.22
C GLU A 313 -4.93 6.84 -18.25
N GLU A 314 -5.09 5.54 -18.48
CA GLU A 314 -6.40 4.88 -18.60
C GLU A 314 -7.19 4.90 -17.26
N ALA A 315 -6.50 4.87 -16.11
CA ALA A 315 -7.13 5.02 -14.79
C ALA A 315 -7.66 6.45 -14.58
N LEU A 316 -6.89 7.48 -14.96
CA LEU A 316 -7.29 8.88 -14.82
C LEU A 316 -8.36 9.28 -15.83
N THR A 317 -8.30 8.79 -17.07
CA THR A 317 -9.34 9.01 -18.10
C THR A 317 -10.69 8.40 -17.69
N ARG A 318 -10.70 7.36 -16.85
CA ARG A 318 -11.91 6.73 -16.32
C ARG A 318 -12.32 7.23 -14.92
N ALA A 319 -11.59 8.16 -14.33
CA ALA A 319 -11.90 8.69 -13.00
C ALA A 319 -13.06 9.69 -13.05
N GLU A 320 -14.28 9.23 -12.76
CA GLU A 320 -15.46 10.10 -12.77
C GLU A 320 -15.57 11.02 -11.55
N SER A 321 -15.13 10.57 -10.36
CA SER A 321 -15.38 11.26 -9.08
C SER A 321 -14.28 12.26 -8.68
N PHE A 322 -13.07 12.10 -9.22
CA PHE A 322 -11.89 12.91 -8.91
C PHE A 322 -11.02 13.18 -10.14
N SER A 323 -10.15 14.17 -10.05
CA SER A 323 -9.12 14.46 -11.05
C SER A 323 -7.76 14.71 -10.37
N VAL A 324 -6.67 14.55 -11.11
CA VAL A 324 -5.31 14.45 -10.59
C VAL A 324 -4.36 15.36 -11.36
N MET A 325 -3.50 16.06 -10.63
CA MET A 325 -2.39 16.83 -11.17
C MET A 325 -1.11 16.53 -10.39
N TYR A 326 -0.02 16.26 -11.11
CA TYR A 326 1.30 16.01 -10.55
C TYR A 326 2.22 17.21 -10.82
N THR A 327 2.65 17.91 -9.77
CA THR A 327 3.55 19.08 -9.89
C THR A 327 4.98 18.68 -9.53
N PRO A 328 6.00 18.85 -10.39
CA PRO A 328 7.40 18.58 -10.04
C PRO A 328 7.86 19.39 -8.82
N PHE A 329 8.66 18.80 -7.92
CA PHE A 329 9.34 19.55 -6.87
C PHE A 329 10.77 19.02 -6.59
N ALA A 330 11.59 19.90 -5.99
CA ALA A 330 13.00 19.62 -5.67
C ALA A 330 13.40 20.03 -4.23
N THR A 331 12.51 20.69 -3.48
CA THR A 331 12.75 21.21 -2.12
C THR A 331 11.45 21.27 -1.33
N LYS A 332 11.54 21.42 0.00
CA LYS A 332 10.39 21.51 0.92
C LYS A 332 9.33 22.49 0.39
N VAL A 333 8.09 22.00 0.28
CA VAL A 333 6.95 22.77 -0.24
C VAL A 333 6.62 23.93 0.70
N ARG A 334 6.49 25.14 0.14
CA ARG A 334 6.06 26.35 0.86
C ARG A 334 4.57 26.60 0.63
N ALA A 335 3.89 27.21 1.60
CA ALA A 335 2.46 27.54 1.48
C ALA A 335 2.12 28.38 0.24
N ASP A 336 2.96 29.36 -0.12
CA ASP A 336 2.82 30.16 -1.34
C ASP A 336 2.91 29.35 -2.65
N LYS A 337 3.57 28.19 -2.64
CA LYS A 337 3.58 27.25 -3.78
C LYS A 337 2.33 26.39 -3.82
N ILE A 338 1.81 25.97 -2.66
CA ILE A 338 0.58 25.15 -2.58
C ILE A 338 -0.61 25.92 -3.16
N GLU A 339 -0.76 27.20 -2.82
CA GLU A 339 -1.91 27.98 -3.30
C GLU A 339 -1.82 28.23 -4.81
N LYS A 340 -0.63 28.54 -5.36
CA LYS A 340 -0.40 28.60 -6.81
C LYS A 340 -0.73 27.27 -7.52
N VAL A 341 -0.40 26.12 -6.91
CA VAL A 341 -0.76 24.80 -7.45
C VAL A 341 -2.27 24.60 -7.47
N LYS A 342 -3.00 25.03 -6.44
CA LYS A 342 -4.48 25.00 -6.43
C LYS A 342 -5.09 25.97 -7.45
N GLU A 343 -4.53 27.15 -7.64
CA GLU A 343 -4.98 28.11 -8.67
C GLU A 343 -4.86 27.52 -10.08
N VAL A 344 -3.74 26.85 -10.37
CA VAL A 344 -3.54 26.13 -11.64
C VAL A 344 -4.51 24.96 -11.74
N PHE A 345 -4.65 24.14 -10.70
CA PHE A 345 -5.61 23.02 -10.67
C PHE A 345 -7.05 23.50 -10.94
N THR A 346 -7.46 24.60 -10.31
CA THR A 346 -8.80 25.20 -10.46
C THR A 346 -9.08 25.63 -11.91
N LYS A 347 -8.06 26.12 -12.63
CA LYS A 347 -8.15 26.50 -14.05
C LYS A 347 -8.19 25.28 -14.98
N MET A 348 -7.42 24.24 -14.67
CA MET A 348 -7.32 23.01 -15.49
C MET A 348 -8.50 22.04 -15.29
N HIS A 349 -9.05 21.97 -14.07
CA HIS A 349 -10.04 20.98 -13.66
C HIS A 349 -11.24 21.61 -12.91
N PRO A 350 -11.92 22.62 -13.48
CA PRO A 350 -12.98 23.38 -12.79
C PRO A 350 -14.17 22.53 -12.33
N ALA A 351 -14.39 21.35 -12.92
CA ALA A 351 -15.42 20.40 -12.50
C ALA A 351 -15.08 19.60 -11.21
N TYR A 352 -13.89 19.79 -10.63
CA TYR A 352 -13.36 18.98 -9.52
C TYR A 352 -12.87 19.85 -8.33
N VAL A 353 -13.49 21.02 -8.12
CA VAL A 353 -13.02 22.05 -7.16
C VAL A 353 -13.81 22.10 -5.84
N GLU A 354 -14.83 21.26 -5.66
CA GLU A 354 -15.65 21.22 -4.42
C GLU A 354 -14.82 20.83 -3.19
N TYR A 355 -13.74 20.07 -3.41
CA TYR A 355 -12.63 19.92 -2.47
C TYR A 355 -11.33 19.66 -3.24
N MET A 356 -10.23 20.28 -2.78
CA MET A 356 -8.87 19.98 -3.27
C MET A 356 -8.00 19.48 -2.11
N TYR A 357 -7.45 18.27 -2.27
CA TYR A 357 -6.48 17.66 -1.37
C TYR A 357 -5.09 17.67 -2.03
N THR A 358 -4.03 17.81 -1.24
CA THR A 358 -2.64 17.75 -1.72
C THR A 358 -1.86 16.84 -0.77
N ASP A 359 -1.21 15.79 -1.28
CA ASP A 359 -0.41 14.89 -0.44
C ASP A 359 0.94 15.53 -0.08
N LEU A 360 0.95 16.30 1.00
CA LEU A 360 2.14 16.95 1.56
C LEU A 360 3.11 15.95 2.24
N GLN A 361 2.72 14.69 2.38
CA GLN A 361 3.55 13.60 2.94
C GLN A 361 3.97 12.60 1.85
N GLY A 362 3.58 12.83 0.59
CA GLY A 362 3.83 11.95 -0.55
C GLY A 362 4.98 12.39 -1.42
N PHE A 363 6.05 11.60 -1.43
CA PHE A 363 7.05 11.64 -2.50
C PHE A 363 6.55 10.78 -3.66
N HIS A 364 5.81 11.37 -4.60
CA HIS A 364 5.34 10.64 -5.78
C HIS A 364 6.41 10.58 -6.87
N VAL A 365 6.43 9.48 -7.62
CA VAL A 365 7.32 9.24 -8.76
C VAL A 365 6.48 8.87 -9.99
N LEU A 366 6.91 9.33 -11.16
CA LEU A 366 6.23 9.11 -12.43
C LEU A 366 7.08 8.32 -13.45
N PRO A 367 6.47 7.48 -14.29
CA PRO A 367 7.20 6.62 -15.23
C PRO A 367 8.10 7.35 -16.25
N GLN A 368 7.89 8.64 -16.53
CA GLN A 368 8.72 9.40 -17.49
C GLN A 368 10.09 9.76 -16.92
N THR A 369 10.16 10.07 -15.63
CA THR A 369 11.34 10.65 -14.97
C THR A 369 11.94 9.76 -13.89
N VAL A 370 11.36 8.57 -13.69
CA VAL A 370 11.88 7.60 -12.74
C VAL A 370 13.09 6.87 -13.33
N ASP A 371 14.23 7.07 -12.68
CA ASP A 371 15.45 6.28 -12.81
C ASP A 371 15.90 5.93 -11.39
N TRP A 372 15.75 4.65 -11.03
CA TRP A 372 16.09 4.17 -9.69
C TRP A 372 17.59 4.18 -9.38
N SER A 373 18.45 4.29 -10.40
CA SER A 373 19.90 4.48 -10.19
C SER A 373 20.25 5.90 -9.76
N SER A 374 19.37 6.88 -10.03
CA SER A 374 19.48 8.25 -9.53
C SER A 374 18.66 8.43 -8.25
N PHE A 375 19.30 8.75 -7.13
CA PHE A 375 18.63 8.89 -5.83
C PHE A 375 18.81 10.28 -5.21
N PRO A 376 17.71 10.95 -4.80
CA PRO A 376 16.31 10.59 -5.04
C PRO A 376 15.90 10.82 -6.51
N PRO A 377 15.03 9.97 -7.09
CA PRO A 377 14.44 10.23 -8.41
C PRO A 377 13.52 11.46 -8.37
N GLN A 378 13.22 12.07 -9.52
CA GLN A 378 12.40 13.29 -9.61
C GLN A 378 11.04 13.11 -8.92
N GLN A 379 10.78 13.95 -7.92
CA GLN A 379 9.62 13.86 -7.02
C GLN A 379 8.47 14.76 -7.48
N TYR A 380 7.24 14.32 -7.24
CA TYR A 380 6.01 15.01 -7.63
C TYR A 380 5.07 15.20 -6.44
N LEU A 381 4.48 16.40 -6.38
CA LEU A 381 3.44 16.76 -5.44
C LEU A 381 2.09 16.40 -6.06
N LEU A 382 1.40 15.42 -5.49
CA LEU A 382 0.08 14.98 -5.94
C LEU A 382 -0.99 15.95 -5.42
N THR A 383 -1.74 16.57 -6.34
CA THR A 383 -2.97 17.29 -6.04
C THR A 383 -4.17 16.56 -6.63
N LEU A 384 -5.20 16.35 -5.81
CA LEU A 384 -6.44 15.66 -6.11
C LEU A 384 -7.62 16.62 -5.93
N GLY A 385 -8.42 16.79 -6.96
CA GLY A 385 -9.69 17.51 -6.89
C GLY A 385 -10.88 16.56 -6.92
N PHE A 386 -11.96 16.89 -6.21
CA PHE A 386 -13.14 16.05 -6.06
C PHE A 386 -14.42 16.76 -6.49
N LYS A 387 -15.36 15.99 -7.05
CA LYS A 387 -16.77 16.41 -7.22
C LYS A 387 -17.56 16.33 -5.90
N ASN A 388 -17.13 15.50 -4.95
CA ASN A 388 -17.78 15.30 -3.66
C ASN A 388 -16.84 15.69 -2.52
N LYS A 389 -17.31 16.61 -1.66
CA LYS A 389 -16.54 17.15 -0.53
C LYS A 389 -16.09 16.09 0.48
N GLU A 390 -16.90 15.05 0.68
CA GLU A 390 -16.65 14.03 1.71
C GLU A 390 -15.52 13.06 1.30
N ASP A 391 -15.27 12.84 0.01
CA ASP A 391 -14.11 12.05 -0.46
C ASP A 391 -12.78 12.76 -0.15
N GLY A 392 -12.72 14.07 -0.42
CA GLY A 392 -11.54 14.88 -0.14
C GLY A 392 -11.27 15.06 1.36
N LYS A 393 -12.33 15.29 2.16
CA LYS A 393 -12.26 15.26 3.63
C LYS A 393 -11.77 13.91 4.17
N PHE A 394 -12.18 12.80 3.55
CA PHE A 394 -11.70 11.48 3.95
C PHE A 394 -10.19 11.32 3.69
N LEU A 395 -9.65 11.84 2.57
CA LEU A 395 -8.20 11.86 2.37
C LEU A 395 -7.46 12.74 3.38
N GLU A 396 -7.98 13.93 3.69
CA GLU A 396 -7.41 14.79 4.74
C GLU A 396 -7.38 14.05 6.08
N LYS A 397 -8.49 13.37 6.43
CA LYS A 397 -8.59 12.48 7.59
C LYS A 397 -7.57 11.33 7.55
N MET A 398 -7.38 10.67 6.41
CA MET A 398 -6.36 9.62 6.23
C MET A 398 -4.93 10.13 6.49
N SER A 399 -4.63 11.35 6.05
CA SER A 399 -3.29 11.95 6.16
C SER A 399 -2.95 12.52 7.55
N SER A 400 -3.98 12.78 8.38
CA SER A 400 -3.84 13.53 9.64
C SER A 400 -4.01 12.69 10.91
N ARG A 401 -4.38 11.40 10.77
CA ARG A 401 -4.68 10.48 11.88
C ARG A 401 -3.79 9.24 11.80
N LYS A 402 -3.63 8.52 12.91
CA LYS A 402 -2.80 7.30 12.97
C LYS A 402 -3.57 6.08 12.50
N LEU A 403 -4.81 5.91 12.94
CA LEU A 403 -5.72 4.83 12.53
C LEU A 403 -7.05 5.41 12.02
N PRO A 404 -7.05 6.12 10.87
CA PRO A 404 -8.28 6.65 10.27
C PRO A 404 -9.28 5.52 9.92
N THR A 405 -10.57 5.74 10.13
CA THR A 405 -11.64 4.83 9.64
C THR A 405 -12.52 5.50 8.60
N PHE A 406 -13.20 4.73 7.75
CA PHE A 406 -14.15 5.31 6.79
C PHE A 406 -15.51 5.72 7.40
N THR A 407 -15.88 5.23 8.59
CA THR A 407 -17.30 5.30 9.02
C THR A 407 -17.76 6.74 9.30
N GLU A 408 -18.89 7.13 8.70
CA GLU A 408 -19.63 8.37 9.00
C GLU A 408 -20.49 8.25 10.28
N HIS A 409 -20.24 7.23 11.10
CA HIS A 409 -21.09 6.88 12.24
C HIS A 409 -21.04 7.96 13.35
N LYS A 410 -22.17 8.62 13.57
CA LYS A 410 -22.40 9.59 14.66
C LYS A 410 -22.30 8.96 16.06
N THR A 411 -22.37 7.64 16.13
CA THR A 411 -22.27 6.82 17.34
C THR A 411 -21.24 5.72 17.09
N PRO A 412 -20.01 5.80 17.65
CA PRO A 412 -18.90 4.90 17.28
C PRO A 412 -19.09 3.43 17.72
N PHE A 413 -20.11 3.14 18.51
CA PHE A 413 -20.38 1.80 19.07
C PHE A 413 -21.80 1.27 18.77
N SER A 414 -22.57 1.90 17.89
CA SER A 414 -23.86 1.35 17.46
C SER A 414 -23.66 0.08 16.61
N PRO A 415 -24.46 -0.98 16.79
CA PRO A 415 -24.41 -2.15 15.92
C PRO A 415 -24.72 -1.75 14.46
N LEU A 416 -23.73 -1.87 13.58
CA LEU A 416 -23.87 -1.53 12.16
C LEU A 416 -24.96 -2.42 11.52
N THR A 417 -26.01 -1.82 10.97
CA THR A 417 -27.11 -2.53 10.29
C THR A 417 -26.65 -3.19 8.97
N ARG A 418 -27.51 -3.98 8.32
CA ARG A 418 -27.18 -4.58 7.01
C ARG A 418 -27.18 -3.51 5.91
N GLU A 419 -28.05 -2.54 6.05
CA GLU A 419 -28.28 -1.39 5.19
C GLU A 419 -27.08 -0.44 5.29
N ASP A 420 -26.60 -0.18 6.52
CA ASP A 420 -25.34 0.54 6.75
C ASP A 420 -24.15 -0.24 6.21
N ALA A 421 -24.05 -1.55 6.46
CA ALA A 421 -22.97 -2.38 5.93
C ALA A 421 -22.90 -2.32 4.39
N THR A 422 -24.06 -2.30 3.73
CA THR A 422 -24.17 -2.15 2.26
C THR A 422 -23.69 -0.77 1.82
N ARG A 423 -24.17 0.31 2.44
CA ARG A 423 -23.74 1.70 2.15
C ARG A 423 -22.23 1.90 2.35
N HIS A 424 -21.68 1.37 3.44
CA HIS A 424 -20.25 1.46 3.74
C HIS A 424 -19.43 0.63 2.76
N MET A 425 -19.87 -0.59 2.40
CA MET A 425 -19.25 -1.42 1.37
C MET A 425 -19.21 -0.68 0.03
N GLU A 426 -20.34 -0.15 -0.45
CA GLU A 426 -20.38 0.57 -1.72
C GLU A 426 -19.48 1.80 -1.73
N THR A 427 -19.47 2.59 -0.66
CA THR A 427 -18.67 3.82 -0.61
C THR A 427 -17.18 3.49 -0.53
N MET A 428 -16.79 2.54 0.32
CA MET A 428 -15.41 2.06 0.43
C MET A 428 -14.91 1.46 -0.88
N GLY A 429 -15.70 0.58 -1.51
CA GLY A 429 -15.31 -0.13 -2.74
C GLY A 429 -15.35 0.71 -4.01
N LYS A 430 -16.36 1.58 -4.19
CA LYS A 430 -16.57 2.36 -5.44
C LYS A 430 -15.95 3.76 -5.43
N ARG A 431 -15.83 4.40 -4.26
CA ARG A 431 -15.24 5.76 -4.14
C ARG A 431 -13.82 5.69 -3.58
N ILE A 432 -13.63 5.05 -2.43
CA ILE A 432 -12.38 5.20 -1.66
C ILE A 432 -11.23 4.34 -2.17
N LEU A 433 -11.41 3.02 -2.34
CA LEU A 433 -10.33 2.15 -2.80
C LEU A 433 -9.74 2.57 -4.16
N PRO A 434 -10.52 3.02 -5.17
CA PRO A 434 -9.95 3.55 -6.41
C PRO A 434 -9.08 4.79 -6.23
N ILE A 435 -9.47 5.72 -5.34
CA ILE A 435 -8.65 6.90 -5.00
C ILE A 435 -7.34 6.47 -4.35
N LEU A 436 -7.40 5.56 -3.36
CA LEU A 436 -6.22 5.06 -2.68
C LEU A 436 -5.28 4.30 -3.62
N ASP A 437 -5.80 3.44 -4.51
CA ASP A 437 -4.96 2.72 -5.46
C ASP A 437 -4.34 3.63 -6.55
N VAL A 438 -4.94 4.78 -6.89
CA VAL A 438 -4.27 5.83 -7.71
C VAL A 438 -3.16 6.55 -6.93
N ILE A 439 -3.40 6.92 -5.67
CA ILE A 439 -2.34 7.50 -4.80
C ILE A 439 -1.15 6.52 -4.71
N ARG A 440 -1.44 5.23 -4.55
CA ARG A 440 -0.47 4.13 -4.47
C ARG A 440 0.13 3.72 -5.81
N SER A 441 -0.39 4.15 -6.96
CA SER A 441 0.18 3.79 -8.28
C SER A 441 1.39 4.66 -8.65
N THR A 442 1.69 5.67 -7.84
CA THR A 442 2.82 6.60 -8.00
C THR A 442 3.64 6.77 -6.73
N LYS A 443 3.44 5.90 -5.72
CA LYS A 443 4.04 6.00 -4.38
C LYS A 443 4.51 4.62 -3.91
N LEU A 444 5.83 4.42 -3.87
CA LEU A 444 6.45 3.20 -3.34
C LEU A 444 6.23 3.11 -1.82
N ASN A 445 6.86 4.03 -1.08
CA ASN A 445 6.93 4.01 0.38
C ASN A 445 5.72 4.72 1.02
N GLY A 446 5.16 4.10 2.05
CA GLY A 446 4.31 4.75 3.06
C GLY A 446 4.67 4.20 4.44
N SER A 447 4.57 4.98 5.52
CA SER A 447 4.86 4.42 6.84
C SER A 447 3.95 3.22 7.11
N PHE A 448 4.47 2.10 7.61
CA PHE A 448 3.76 0.81 7.57
C PHE A 448 2.33 0.86 8.13
N ARG A 449 2.15 1.55 9.28
CA ARG A 449 0.84 1.72 9.94
C ARG A 449 -0.15 2.59 9.17
N ALA A 450 0.37 3.42 8.26
CA ALA A 450 -0.39 4.21 7.31
C ALA A 450 -0.03 3.80 5.87
N CYS A 451 0.14 2.49 5.60
CA CYS A 451 0.12 1.92 4.25
C CYS A 451 -1.32 2.00 3.72
N PRO A 452 -1.71 3.08 3.00
CA PRO A 452 -3.11 3.34 2.73
C PRO A 452 -3.60 2.30 1.71
N GLY A 453 -4.82 1.82 1.87
CA GLY A 453 -5.46 0.86 0.97
C GLY A 453 -5.39 -0.60 1.43
N VAL A 454 -4.40 -1.03 2.22
CA VAL A 454 -4.29 -2.45 2.62
C VAL A 454 -5.22 -2.78 3.78
N ILE A 455 -5.16 -1.97 4.84
CA ILE A 455 -6.09 -2.09 5.98
C ILE A 455 -7.53 -1.82 5.52
N GLU A 456 -7.73 -0.89 4.60
CA GLU A 456 -9.03 -0.57 4.01
C GLU A 456 -9.56 -1.72 3.14
N LYS A 457 -8.71 -2.43 2.38
CA LYS A 457 -9.10 -3.66 1.67
C LYS A 457 -9.50 -4.78 2.64
N LEU A 458 -8.82 -4.93 3.77
CA LEU A 458 -9.20 -5.91 4.79
C LEU A 458 -10.50 -5.53 5.53
N GLN A 459 -10.71 -4.24 5.82
CA GLN A 459 -12.01 -3.74 6.33
C GLN A 459 -13.14 -3.92 5.30
N TYR A 460 -12.87 -3.69 4.01
CA TYR A 460 -13.79 -3.96 2.91
C TYR A 460 -14.15 -5.45 2.82
N ALA A 461 -13.17 -6.35 2.98
CA ALA A 461 -13.40 -7.78 3.08
C ALA A 461 -14.28 -8.17 4.29
N SER A 462 -14.09 -7.54 5.46
CA SER A 462 -15.00 -7.71 6.60
C SER A 462 -16.44 -7.28 6.27
N LEU A 463 -16.65 -6.21 5.50
CA LEU A 463 -17.99 -5.79 5.05
C LEU A 463 -18.59 -6.79 4.04
N LEU A 464 -17.82 -7.24 3.05
CA LEU A 464 -18.25 -8.27 2.09
C LEU A 464 -18.64 -9.58 2.80
N SER A 465 -17.88 -9.97 3.83
CA SER A 465 -18.16 -11.14 4.66
C SER A 465 -19.52 -11.06 5.36
N ARG A 466 -19.80 -9.90 6.01
CA ARG A 466 -21.09 -9.64 6.67
C ARG A 466 -22.28 -9.57 5.71
N LEU A 467 -22.02 -9.27 4.44
CA LEU A 467 -23.00 -9.26 3.35
C LEU A 467 -23.04 -10.59 2.57
N GLN A 468 -22.34 -11.63 3.04
CA GLN A 468 -22.27 -12.97 2.45
C GLN A 468 -21.67 -13.03 1.02
N ARG A 469 -20.93 -12.00 0.59
CA ARG A 469 -20.27 -11.91 -0.73
C ARG A 469 -18.93 -12.67 -0.73
N VAL A 470 -18.96 -13.95 -0.35
CA VAL A 470 -17.77 -14.77 -0.04
C VAL A 470 -16.76 -14.85 -1.19
N LYS A 471 -17.21 -14.94 -2.45
CA LYS A 471 -16.32 -14.96 -3.63
C LYS A 471 -15.49 -13.67 -3.75
N GLU A 472 -16.11 -12.52 -3.52
CA GLU A 472 -15.43 -11.22 -3.60
C GLU A 472 -14.56 -11.00 -2.37
N GLN A 473 -15.01 -11.45 -1.19
CA GLN A 473 -14.20 -11.44 0.03
C GLN A 473 -12.88 -12.19 -0.19
N SER A 474 -12.90 -13.40 -0.77
CA SER A 474 -11.66 -14.16 -1.00
C SER A 474 -10.77 -13.53 -2.08
N GLN A 475 -11.33 -12.94 -3.14
CA GLN A 475 -10.56 -12.17 -4.12
C GLN A 475 -9.86 -10.94 -3.48
N VAL A 476 -10.57 -10.19 -2.62
CA VAL A 476 -10.00 -9.03 -1.91
C VAL A 476 -8.93 -9.44 -0.91
N ILE A 477 -9.13 -10.55 -0.17
CA ILE A 477 -8.12 -11.03 0.78
C ILE A 477 -6.90 -11.62 0.05
N ASN A 478 -7.07 -12.31 -1.09
CA ASN A 478 -5.95 -12.72 -1.93
C ASN A 478 -5.14 -11.51 -2.41
N GLN A 479 -5.80 -10.43 -2.85
CA GLN A 479 -5.11 -9.19 -3.21
C GLN A 479 -4.41 -8.55 -2.00
N ALA A 480 -5.05 -8.52 -0.83
CA ALA A 480 -4.45 -7.98 0.38
C ALA A 480 -3.21 -8.79 0.82
N MET A 481 -3.24 -10.13 0.68
CA MET A 481 -2.10 -11.00 0.93
C MET A 481 -0.93 -10.70 -0.01
N ALA A 482 -1.19 -10.51 -1.31
CA ALA A 482 -0.16 -10.12 -2.28
C ALA A 482 0.40 -8.72 -1.98
N ASP A 483 -0.47 -7.74 -1.66
CA ASP A 483 -0.06 -6.40 -1.23
C ASP A 483 0.84 -6.47 0.02
N LEU A 484 0.46 -7.26 1.04
CA LEU A 484 1.20 -7.46 2.30
C LEU A 484 2.57 -8.12 2.08
N ALA A 485 2.61 -9.26 1.36
CA ALA A 485 3.84 -10.00 1.06
C ALA A 485 4.90 -9.15 0.31
N THR A 486 4.44 -8.11 -0.40
CA THR A 486 5.32 -7.20 -1.13
C THR A 486 5.94 -6.11 -0.24
N ILE A 487 5.34 -5.75 0.91
CA ILE A 487 5.77 -4.59 1.71
C ILE A 487 7.24 -4.63 2.16
N PRO A 488 7.81 -5.76 2.65
CA PRO A 488 9.21 -5.83 3.09
C PRO A 488 10.24 -5.47 2.00
N TYR A 489 9.85 -5.54 0.73
CA TYR A 489 10.69 -5.25 -0.42
C TYR A 489 10.51 -3.82 -0.96
N LEU A 490 9.52 -3.06 -0.46
CA LEU A 490 9.25 -1.68 -0.90
C LEU A 490 9.81 -0.62 0.07
N GLN A 491 10.11 -1.02 1.31
CA GLN A 491 10.43 -0.11 2.41
C GLN A 491 10.98 -0.87 3.63
N ASP A 492 11.87 -0.22 4.38
CA ASP A 492 12.27 -0.69 5.70
C ASP A 492 11.06 -0.77 6.64
N ILE A 493 10.94 -1.87 7.37
CA ILE A 493 9.89 -2.09 8.37
C ILE A 493 10.49 -2.19 9.77
N SER A 494 9.86 -1.57 10.77
CA SER A 494 10.27 -1.74 12.16
C SER A 494 9.87 -3.12 12.68
N GLN A 495 10.53 -3.61 13.72
CA GLN A 495 10.19 -4.89 14.37
C GLN A 495 8.69 -5.00 14.71
N GLN A 496 8.10 -3.94 15.28
CA GLN A 496 6.68 -3.92 15.64
C GLN A 496 5.74 -3.89 14.40
N ASP A 497 6.23 -3.37 13.29
CA ASP A 497 5.50 -3.37 12.02
C ASP A 497 5.61 -4.74 11.30
N ALA A 498 6.75 -5.44 11.45
CA ALA A 498 6.93 -6.82 10.99
C ALA A 498 6.05 -7.82 11.78
N GLU A 499 5.96 -7.68 13.10
CA GLU A 499 5.03 -8.44 13.94
C GLU A 499 3.56 -8.22 13.51
N LEU A 500 3.21 -6.97 13.18
CA LEU A 500 1.89 -6.63 12.67
C LEU A 500 1.64 -7.21 11.26
N LEU A 501 2.64 -7.17 10.38
CA LEU A 501 2.59 -7.79 9.04
C LEU A 501 2.29 -9.30 9.13
N GLN A 502 3.09 -10.02 9.92
CA GLN A 502 2.90 -11.46 10.16
C GLN A 502 1.51 -11.76 10.74
N SER A 503 1.06 -10.95 11.69
CA SER A 503 -0.26 -11.11 12.32
C SER A 503 -1.41 -10.88 11.32
N LEU A 504 -1.30 -9.87 10.44
CA LEU A 504 -2.27 -9.60 9.39
C LEU A 504 -2.31 -10.70 8.33
N MET A 505 -1.15 -11.21 7.89
CA MET A 505 -1.06 -12.29 6.90
C MET A 505 -1.60 -13.62 7.45
N SER A 506 -1.32 -13.93 8.72
CA SER A 506 -1.85 -15.11 9.41
C SER A 506 -3.38 -15.08 9.51
N ASP A 507 -3.95 -13.97 10.00
CA ASP A 507 -5.41 -13.79 10.10
C ASP A 507 -6.11 -13.79 8.73
N ALA A 508 -5.43 -13.30 7.68
CA ALA A 508 -5.92 -13.32 6.31
C ALA A 508 -5.91 -14.75 5.72
N MET A 509 -4.84 -15.51 5.92
CA MET A 509 -4.74 -16.92 5.50
C MET A 509 -5.78 -17.80 6.20
N ASP A 510 -5.92 -17.70 7.53
CA ASP A 510 -6.99 -18.36 8.28
C ASP A 510 -8.38 -18.05 7.69
N THR A 511 -8.59 -16.80 7.24
CA THR A 511 -9.89 -16.36 6.69
C THR A 511 -10.13 -16.89 5.28
N LEU A 512 -9.08 -17.09 4.47
CA LEU A 512 -9.16 -17.79 3.18
C LEU A 512 -9.43 -19.29 3.36
N GLU A 513 -8.80 -19.92 4.35
CA GLU A 513 -9.05 -21.32 4.73
C GLU A 513 -10.37 -21.54 5.48
N GLY A 514 -11.09 -20.47 5.84
CA GLY A 514 -12.34 -20.55 6.60
C GLY A 514 -12.20 -20.93 8.07
N ARG A 515 -10.97 -20.95 8.61
CA ARG A 515 -10.67 -21.29 10.02
C ARG A 515 -11.33 -20.28 10.96
N ARG A 516 -12.37 -20.72 11.68
CA ARG A 516 -13.11 -19.91 12.65
C ARG A 516 -12.50 -19.96 14.05
N ASN A 517 -11.29 -19.42 14.16
CA ASN A 517 -10.68 -19.12 15.44
C ASN A 517 -11.61 -18.13 16.18
N GLY A 518 -12.02 -18.40 17.41
CA GLY A 518 -12.89 -17.49 18.19
C GLY A 518 -12.24 -16.14 18.58
N LYS A 519 -11.07 -15.83 18.04
CA LYS A 519 -10.29 -14.60 18.28
C LYS A 519 -10.66 -13.56 17.20
N GLU A 520 -10.85 -12.32 17.61
CA GLU A 520 -11.11 -11.23 16.66
C GLU A 520 -9.87 -10.93 15.79
N ARG A 521 -10.09 -10.78 14.47
CA ARG A 521 -9.05 -10.46 13.48
C ARG A 521 -8.37 -9.10 13.73
N VAL A 522 -7.08 -9.02 13.47
CA VAL A 522 -6.23 -7.85 13.73
C VAL A 522 -6.72 -6.58 13.04
N TRP A 523 -7.15 -6.63 11.78
CA TRP A 523 -7.69 -5.45 11.10
C TRP A 523 -9.03 -4.95 11.70
N ASN A 524 -9.83 -5.83 12.30
CA ASN A 524 -11.05 -5.42 13.03
C ASN A 524 -10.70 -4.76 14.38
N LYS A 525 -9.65 -5.23 15.07
CA LYS A 525 -9.10 -4.56 16.27
C LYS A 525 -8.56 -3.16 15.92
N ILE A 526 -7.81 -3.05 14.81
CA ILE A 526 -7.32 -1.77 14.29
C ILE A 526 -8.48 -0.82 13.98
N GLN A 527 -9.52 -1.31 13.29
CA GLN A 527 -10.73 -0.53 13.01
C GLN A 527 -11.39 -0.03 14.30
N LYS A 528 -11.51 -0.87 15.35
CA LYS A 528 -12.05 -0.46 16.66
C LYS A 528 -11.22 0.64 17.34
N VAL A 529 -9.89 0.55 17.32
CA VAL A 529 -9.03 1.61 17.88
C VAL A 529 -9.17 2.90 17.06
N GLY A 530 -9.26 2.79 15.74
CA GLY A 530 -9.51 3.92 14.85
C GLY A 530 -10.86 4.61 15.10
N LEU A 531 -11.92 3.87 15.40
CA LEU A 531 -13.23 4.44 15.79
C LEU A 531 -13.12 5.27 17.08
N ILE A 532 -12.27 4.85 18.02
CA ILE A 532 -12.01 5.59 19.27
C ILE A 532 -11.18 6.85 18.98
N GLU A 533 -10.11 6.74 18.20
CA GLU A 533 -9.31 7.90 17.75
C GLU A 533 -10.18 8.93 17.02
N ASP A 534 -11.03 8.46 16.10
CA ASP A 534 -11.94 9.30 15.34
C ASP A 534 -12.97 10.02 16.20
N PHE A 535 -13.50 9.35 17.23
CA PHE A 535 -14.42 9.94 18.19
C PHE A 535 -13.74 10.99 19.08
N LEU A 536 -12.50 10.75 19.52
CA LEU A 536 -11.72 11.73 20.29
C LEU A 536 -11.48 13.01 19.49
N TYR A 537 -11.10 12.92 18.21
CA TYR A 537 -10.98 14.09 17.34
C TYR A 537 -12.31 14.84 17.13
N GLN A 538 -13.45 14.13 17.03
CA GLN A 538 -14.77 14.78 16.94
C GLN A 538 -15.13 15.53 18.23
N LEU A 539 -14.82 14.95 19.40
CA LEU A 539 -15.02 15.60 20.69
C LEU A 539 -14.13 16.84 20.85
N GLU A 540 -12.86 16.77 20.44
CA GLU A 540 -11.93 17.91 20.50
C GLU A 540 -12.41 19.06 19.61
N ASP A 541 -12.74 18.81 18.35
CA ASP A 541 -13.26 19.85 17.43
C ASP A 541 -14.56 20.47 17.95
N SER A 542 -15.49 19.65 18.45
CA SER A 542 -16.74 20.12 19.08
C SER A 542 -16.47 21.01 20.31
N PHE A 543 -15.52 20.61 21.17
CA PHE A 543 -15.08 21.39 22.32
C PHE A 543 -14.41 22.70 21.89
N LEU A 544 -13.52 22.69 20.90
CA LEU A 544 -12.84 23.88 20.38
C LEU A 544 -13.81 24.85 19.70
N LYS A 545 -14.77 24.36 18.91
CA LYS A 545 -15.87 25.17 18.34
C LYS A 545 -16.71 25.80 19.44
N THR A 546 -17.08 25.03 20.46
CA THR A 546 -17.83 25.52 21.63
C THR A 546 -17.04 26.56 22.44
N LYS A 547 -15.73 26.36 22.62
CA LYS A 547 -14.80 27.29 23.30
C LYS A 547 -14.70 28.61 22.52
N LYS A 548 -14.49 28.56 21.20
CA LYS A 548 -14.48 29.72 20.29
C LYS A 548 -15.80 30.51 20.40
N LEU A 549 -16.96 29.84 20.33
CA LEU A 549 -18.28 30.47 20.45
C LEU A 549 -18.50 31.13 21.82
N ARG A 550 -18.07 30.49 22.93
CA ARG A 550 -18.13 31.07 24.28
C ARG A 550 -17.25 32.33 24.39
N THR A 551 -16.05 32.33 23.82
CA THR A 551 -15.15 33.50 23.78
C THR A 551 -15.76 34.64 22.96
N ALA A 552 -16.27 34.37 21.76
CA ALA A 552 -16.91 35.37 20.91
C ALA A 552 -18.14 36.01 21.58
N ARG A 553 -18.98 35.21 22.27
CA ARG A 553 -20.11 35.71 23.08
C ARG A 553 -19.63 36.63 24.23
N ARG A 554 -18.55 36.27 24.92
CA ARG A 554 -17.93 37.12 25.97
C ARG A 554 -17.38 38.43 25.40
N GLN A 555 -16.69 38.40 24.25
CA GLN A 555 -16.21 39.60 23.57
C GLN A 555 -17.36 40.52 23.12
N LYS A 556 -18.41 39.98 22.50
CA LYS A 556 -19.60 40.74 22.08
C LYS A 556 -20.32 41.41 23.27
N MET A 557 -20.38 40.75 24.43
CA MET A 557 -20.90 41.36 25.66
C MET A 557 -19.98 42.45 26.23
N LYS A 558 -18.64 42.29 26.17
CA LYS A 558 -17.70 43.35 26.57
C LYS A 558 -17.82 44.58 25.67
N MET A 559 -17.86 44.42 24.35
CA MET A 559 -18.04 45.53 23.41
C MET A 559 -19.37 46.25 23.63
N LYS A 560 -20.48 45.53 23.80
CA LYS A 560 -21.77 46.16 24.13
C LYS A 560 -21.72 47.01 25.41
N ARG A 561 -21.05 46.53 26.47
CA ARG A 561 -20.88 47.28 27.73
C ARG A 561 -20.01 48.52 27.57
N LEU A 562 -18.97 48.47 26.72
CA LEU A 562 -18.14 49.64 26.42
C LEU A 562 -18.91 50.68 25.60
N GLN A 563 -19.68 50.24 24.60
CA GLN A 563 -20.54 51.13 23.81
C GLN A 563 -21.60 51.84 24.66
N SER A 564 -22.25 51.14 25.60
CA SER A 564 -23.19 51.76 26.54
C SER A 564 -22.55 52.68 27.59
N VAL A 565 -21.22 52.71 27.69
CA VAL A 565 -20.46 53.63 28.57
C VAL A 565 -19.86 54.81 27.78
N GLN A 566 -19.97 54.80 26.44
CA GLN A 566 -19.64 55.92 25.56
C GLN A 566 -20.88 56.64 24.99
N GLN A 567 -22.07 56.32 25.52
CA GLN A 567 -23.35 56.95 25.18
C GLN A 567 -24.02 57.61 26.40
N CYS A 568 -23.27 57.74 27.49
CA CYS A 568 -23.52 58.60 28.65
C CYS A 568 -22.35 59.58 28.77
#